data_AF-A0A519W2Z9-F1
#
_entry.id   AF-A0A519W2Z9-F1
#
_cell.length_a   1.000
_cell.length_b   1.000
_cell.length_c   1.000
_cell.angle_alpha   90.00
_cell.angle_beta   90.00
_cell.angle_gamma   90.00
#
_symmetry.space_group_name_H-M   'P 1'
#
loop_
_entity.id
_entity.type
_entity.pdbx_description
1 polymer ?
#
loop_
_entity_poly.entity_id
_entity_poly.type
_entity_poly.pdbx_seq_one_letter_code
_entity_poly.pdbx_strand_id
1 'polypeptide(L)'
;EEVMYNAAEAAIRKATPNPTYAIDKLNAILIKRLRPYTALKAADFATNDALLAKIIDERNRELCYEGYRWFDVKRFNIPLTHWTENGVISLPANDPRRIFQIPVPELTANPLMEPNPR
;
A
#
# COMPACT_ATOMS: atom_id res chain seq x y z
N GLU A 1 -10.38 4.26 -10.25
CA GLU A 1 -9.47 5.14 -9.49
C GLU A 1 -8.20 4.41 -9.08
N GLU A 2 -8.31 3.14 -8.69
CA GLU A 2 -7.17 2.23 -8.45
C GLU A 2 -6.08 2.29 -9.53
N VAL A 3 -6.44 2.16 -10.81
CA VAL A 3 -5.49 2.24 -11.94
C VAL A 3 -4.69 3.56 -11.96
N MET A 4 -5.31 4.68 -11.57
CA MET A 4 -4.63 5.97 -11.53
C MET A 4 -3.62 6.03 -10.36
N TYR A 5 -3.95 5.46 -9.20
CA TYR A 5 -2.99 5.31 -8.10
C TYR A 5 -1.84 4.36 -8.44
N ASN A 6 -2.13 3.22 -9.08
CA ASN A 6 -1.10 2.29 -9.56
C ASN A 6 -0.16 2.98 -10.56
N ALA A 7 -0.71 3.75 -11.50
CA ALA A 7 0.06 4.50 -12.47
C ALA A 7 0.91 5.62 -11.83
N ALA A 8 0.35 6.35 -10.86
CA ALA A 8 1.07 7.38 -10.12
C ALA A 8 2.26 6.79 -9.34
N GLU A 9 2.02 5.70 -8.63
CA GLU A 9 3.05 5.00 -7.87
C GLU A 9 4.17 4.47 -8.77
N ALA A 10 3.81 3.78 -9.85
CA ALA A 10 4.79 3.24 -10.81
C ALA A 10 5.63 4.36 -11.45
N ALA A 11 5.02 5.52 -11.71
CA ALA A 11 5.72 6.67 -12.26
C ALA A 11 6.81 7.22 -11.32
N ILE A 12 6.66 7.06 -10.00
CA ILE A 12 7.67 7.44 -9.01
C ILE A 12 8.74 6.35 -8.86
N ARG A 13 8.34 5.07 -8.91
CA ARG A 13 9.23 3.94 -8.60
C ARG A 13 10.06 3.42 -9.79
N LYS A 14 9.75 3.82 -11.01
CA LYS A 14 10.55 3.46 -12.20
C LYS A 14 11.95 4.06 -12.15
N ALA A 15 12.89 3.48 -12.91
CA ALA A 15 14.29 3.90 -12.96
C ALA A 15 14.50 5.40 -13.28
N THR A 16 13.58 6.01 -14.03
CA THR A 16 13.53 7.46 -14.28
C THR A 16 12.22 8.03 -13.75
N PRO A 17 12.17 8.50 -12.49
CA PRO A 17 10.94 8.98 -11.87
C PRO A 17 10.30 10.13 -12.64
N ASN A 18 8.96 10.15 -12.70
CA ASN A 18 8.18 11.24 -13.28
C ASN A 18 7.16 11.76 -12.25
N PRO A 19 7.55 12.69 -11.37
CA PRO A 19 6.69 13.22 -10.32
C PRO A 19 5.53 14.05 -10.87
N THR A 20 5.72 14.78 -11.97
CA THR A 20 4.65 15.55 -12.61
C THR A 20 3.50 14.66 -13.03
N TYR A 21 3.78 13.55 -13.72
CA TYR A 21 2.75 12.60 -14.15
C TYR A 21 2.03 11.96 -12.95
N ALA A 22 2.76 11.62 -11.88
CA ALA A 22 2.16 11.05 -10.68
C ALA A 22 1.20 12.04 -9.99
N ILE A 23 1.61 13.32 -9.90
CA ILE A 23 0.81 14.39 -9.32
C ILE A 23 -0.44 14.67 -10.17
N ASP A 24 -0.33 14.65 -11.50
CA ASP A 24 -1.48 14.82 -12.39
C ASP A 24 -2.54 13.73 -12.14
N LYS A 25 -2.10 12.48 -11.95
CA LYS A 25 -3.00 11.36 -11.64
C LYS A 25 -3.63 11.51 -10.26
N LEU A 26 -2.87 11.96 -9.26
CA LEU A 26 -3.37 12.19 -7.91
C LEU A 26 -4.40 13.32 -7.90
N ASN A 27 -4.08 14.46 -8.52
CA ASN A 27 -4.95 15.62 -8.63
C ASN A 27 -6.27 15.30 -9.36
N ALA A 28 -6.24 14.45 -10.40
CA ALA A 28 -7.43 14.02 -11.13
C ALA A 28 -8.47 13.29 -10.26
N ILE A 29 -8.03 12.66 -9.16
CA ILE A 29 -8.90 12.02 -8.17
C ILE A 29 -9.27 13.03 -7.07
N LEU A 30 -8.27 13.70 -6.48
CA LEU A 30 -8.47 14.58 -5.32
C LEU A 30 -9.43 15.74 -5.58
N ILE A 31 -9.44 16.30 -6.81
CA ILE A 31 -10.39 17.35 -7.19
C ILE A 31 -11.86 16.92 -7.04
N LYS A 32 -12.14 15.61 -7.14
CA LYS A 32 -13.48 15.05 -7.01
C LYS A 32 -13.85 14.68 -5.57
N ARG A 33 -12.89 14.69 -4.64
CA ARG A 33 -13.03 14.17 -3.27
C ARG A 33 -12.90 15.25 -2.19
N LEU A 34 -12.01 16.22 -2.40
CA LEU A 34 -11.72 17.26 -1.41
C LEU A 34 -12.57 18.50 -1.64
N ARG A 35 -13.10 19.08 -0.56
CA ARG A 35 -13.80 20.38 -0.56
C ARG A 35 -13.39 21.16 0.71
N PRO A 36 -12.67 22.29 0.59
CA PRO A 36 -12.09 22.85 -0.64
C PRO A 36 -10.94 21.99 -1.20
N TYR A 37 -10.67 22.11 -2.49
CA TYR A 37 -9.54 21.44 -3.15
C TYR A 37 -8.46 22.45 -3.56
N THR A 38 -7.21 22.11 -3.25
CA THR A 38 -6.01 22.82 -3.71
C THR A 38 -5.15 21.85 -4.50
N ALA A 39 -4.77 22.24 -5.72
CA ALA A 39 -3.95 21.39 -6.58
C ALA A 39 -2.53 21.19 -6.02
N LEU A 40 -2.13 19.92 -5.89
CA LEU A 40 -0.79 19.55 -5.49
C LEU A 40 0.20 19.84 -6.62
N LYS A 41 1.42 20.22 -6.25
CA LYS A 41 2.53 20.55 -7.15
C LYS A 41 3.77 19.79 -6.74
N ALA A 42 4.71 19.60 -7.68
CA ALA A 42 5.97 18.91 -7.39
C ALA A 42 6.77 19.61 -6.28
N ALA A 43 6.65 20.94 -6.19
CA ALA A 43 7.28 21.75 -5.14
C ALA A 43 6.71 21.50 -3.73
N ASP A 44 5.54 20.88 -3.60
CA ASP A 44 4.93 20.56 -2.30
C ASP A 44 5.61 19.36 -1.62
N PHE A 45 6.47 18.64 -2.36
CA PHE A 45 7.15 17.44 -1.88
C PHE A 45 8.67 17.61 -1.97
N ALA A 46 9.36 17.48 -0.84
CA ALA A 46 10.81 17.60 -0.78
C ALA A 46 11.54 16.45 -1.50
N THR A 47 10.92 15.26 -1.55
CA THR A 47 11.50 14.05 -2.16
C THR A 47 10.45 13.22 -2.88
N ASN A 48 10.90 12.37 -3.79
CA ASN A 48 10.05 11.35 -4.43
C ASN A 48 9.43 10.39 -3.40
N ASP A 49 10.13 10.08 -2.31
CA ASP A 49 9.63 9.23 -1.23
C ASP A 49 8.48 9.91 -0.47
N ALA A 50 8.53 11.23 -0.27
CA ALA A 50 7.44 11.98 0.34
C ALA A 50 6.17 11.95 -0.53
N LEU A 51 6.34 12.10 -1.85
CA LEU A 51 5.24 11.97 -2.81
C LEU A 51 4.70 10.53 -2.85
N LEU A 52 5.58 9.52 -2.82
CA LEU A 52 5.18 8.12 -2.75
C LEU A 52 4.37 7.81 -1.48
N ALA A 53 4.80 8.30 -0.32
CA ALA A 53 4.08 8.15 0.94
C ALA A 53 2.68 8.78 0.85
N LYS A 54 2.57 9.97 0.23
CA LYS A 54 1.28 10.61 -0.01
C LYS A 54 0.37 9.78 -0.93
N ILE A 55 0.91 9.23 -2.03
CA ILE A 55 0.16 8.35 -2.94
C ILE A 55 -0.38 7.12 -2.21
N ILE A 56 0.44 6.50 -1.34
CA ILE A 56 0.05 5.32 -0.56
C ILE A 56 -1.03 5.66 0.47
N ASP A 57 -0.93 6.83 1.13
CA ASP A 57 -1.94 7.29 2.09
C ASP A 57 -3.29 7.55 1.40
N GLU A 58 -3.28 8.28 0.27
CA GLU A 58 -4.50 8.57 -0.48
C GLU A 58 -5.13 7.31 -1.08
N ARG A 59 -4.32 6.37 -1.57
CA ARG A 59 -4.80 5.06 -2.02
C ARG A 59 -5.53 4.30 -0.90
N ASN A 60 -5.00 4.33 0.32
CA ASN A 60 -5.63 3.68 1.47
C ASN A 60 -6.96 4.34 1.86
N ARG A 61 -7.05 5.68 1.74
CA ARG A 61 -8.30 6.41 2.00
C ARG A 61 -9.34 6.15 0.94
N GLU A 62 -8.96 6.20 -0.34
CA GLU A 62 -9.88 6.03 -1.46
C GLU A 62 -10.41 4.60 -1.52
N LEU A 63 -9.52 3.61 -1.46
CA LEU A 63 -9.85 2.19 -1.68
C LEU A 63 -10.09 1.43 -0.38
N CYS A 64 -10.54 2.15 0.67
CA CYS A 64 -10.76 1.57 1.97
C CYS A 64 -11.88 0.50 1.88
N TYR A 65 -11.65 -0.65 2.52
CA TYR A 65 -12.55 -1.80 2.51
C TYR A 65 -12.76 -2.51 1.15
N GLU A 66 -11.95 -2.20 0.13
CA GLU A 66 -12.01 -2.87 -1.17
C GLU A 66 -11.00 -4.04 -1.32
N GLY A 67 -10.28 -4.40 -0.25
CA GLY A 67 -9.35 -5.53 -0.24
C GLY A 67 -7.91 -5.21 -0.66
N TYR A 68 -7.60 -3.98 -1.07
CA TYR A 68 -6.25 -3.60 -1.52
C TYR A 68 -5.23 -3.41 -0.38
N ARG A 69 -5.69 -2.99 0.80
CA ARG A 69 -4.80 -2.56 1.89
C ARG A 69 -3.81 -3.66 2.31
N TRP A 70 -4.23 -4.92 2.35
CA TRP A 70 -3.35 -6.02 2.72
C TRP A 70 -2.17 -6.18 1.76
N PHE A 71 -2.40 -6.00 0.46
CA PHE A 71 -1.34 -6.07 -0.55
C PHE A 71 -0.36 -4.90 -0.42
N ASP A 72 -0.86 -3.70 -0.14
CA ASP A 72 -0.03 -2.52 0.14
C ASP A 72 0.87 -2.73 1.36
N VAL A 73 0.30 -3.27 2.45
CA VAL A 73 1.04 -3.60 3.66
C VAL A 73 2.19 -4.56 3.39
N LYS A 74 1.94 -5.60 2.59
CA LYS A 74 2.95 -6.61 2.26
C LYS A 74 4.04 -6.06 1.33
N ARG A 75 3.67 -5.37 0.25
CA ARG A 75 4.65 -4.92 -0.75
C ARG A 75 5.53 -3.76 -0.29
N PHE A 76 5.06 -2.97 0.67
CA PHE A 76 5.81 -1.87 1.27
C PHE A 76 6.35 -2.18 2.67
N ASN A 77 6.19 -3.41 3.15
CA ASN A 77 6.62 -3.81 4.49
C ASN A 77 6.11 -2.85 5.61
N ILE A 78 4.89 -2.35 5.46
CA ILE A 78 4.30 -1.40 6.43
C ILE A 78 4.01 -2.17 7.72
N PRO A 79 4.53 -1.76 8.90
CA PRO A 79 4.11 -2.33 10.18
C PRO A 79 2.65 -1.95 10.47
N LEU A 80 1.86 -2.90 10.99
CA LEU A 80 0.47 -2.66 11.36
C LEU A 80 0.33 -2.61 12.87
N THR A 81 -0.43 -1.64 13.36
CA THR A 81 -0.80 -1.49 14.76
C THR A 81 -2.29 -1.23 14.86
N HIS A 82 -3.01 -2.10 15.54
CA HIS A 82 -4.43 -1.94 15.83
C HIS A 82 -4.62 -1.67 17.32
N TRP A 83 -5.39 -0.64 17.61
CA TRP A 83 -5.81 -0.29 18.97
C TRP A 83 -7.15 -0.95 19.24
N THR A 84 -7.20 -1.77 20.29
CA THR A 84 -8.41 -2.45 20.73
C THR A 84 -8.71 -2.07 22.17
N GLU A 85 -9.92 -2.36 22.64
CA GLU A 85 -10.30 -2.15 24.06
C GLU A 85 -9.38 -2.93 25.02
N ASN A 86 -8.83 -4.06 24.56
CA ASN A 86 -7.95 -4.94 25.34
C ASN A 86 -6.45 -4.65 25.15
N GLY A 87 -6.10 -3.56 24.47
CA GLY A 87 -4.72 -3.15 24.23
C GLY A 87 -4.33 -3.12 22.75
N VAL A 88 -3.01 -3.15 22.51
CA VAL A 88 -2.42 -2.93 21.19
C VAL A 88 -2.01 -4.24 20.55
N ILE A 89 -2.56 -4.52 19.36
CA ILE A 89 -2.15 -5.64 18.52
C ILE A 89 -1.19 -5.10 17.46
N SER A 90 0.03 -5.61 17.43
CA SER A 90 1.07 -5.19 16.48
C SER A 90 1.51 -6.36 15.59
N LEU A 91 1.67 -6.07 14.30
CA LEU A 91 2.22 -6.97 13.29
C LEU A 91 3.45 -6.30 12.62
N PRO A 92 4.67 -6.61 13.09
CA PRO A 92 5.92 -6.06 12.56
C PRO A 92 6.12 -6.35 11.07
N ALA A 93 6.93 -5.53 10.39
CA ALA A 93 7.22 -5.60 8.96
C ALA A 93 7.66 -7.00 8.47
N ASN A 94 8.52 -7.66 9.25
CA ASN A 94 9.17 -8.93 8.89
C ASN A 94 8.51 -10.15 9.55
N ASP A 95 7.28 -10.00 10.08
CA ASP A 95 6.61 -11.08 10.79
C ASP A 95 6.21 -12.22 9.83
N PRO A 96 6.65 -13.47 10.05
CA PRO A 96 6.31 -14.62 9.20
C PRO A 96 4.80 -14.89 9.11
N ARG A 97 4.01 -14.42 10.07
CA ARG A 97 2.55 -14.56 10.11
C ARG A 97 1.83 -13.74 9.03
N ARG A 98 2.54 -12.87 8.30
CA ARG A 98 2.04 -12.18 7.09
C ARG A 98 1.78 -13.12 5.91
N ILE A 99 2.30 -14.35 5.98
CA ILE A 99 2.09 -15.39 4.98
C ILE A 99 1.12 -16.42 5.56
N PHE A 100 0.03 -16.66 4.83
CA PHE A 100 -0.93 -17.71 5.16
C PHE A 100 -0.24 -19.07 5.19
N GLN A 101 -0.62 -19.95 6.12
CA GLN A 101 -0.12 -21.31 6.08
C GLN A 101 -0.62 -22.02 4.84
N ILE A 102 0.20 -22.91 4.31
CA ILE A 102 -0.24 -23.88 3.32
C ILE A 102 -1.23 -24.83 4.03
N PRO A 103 -2.40 -25.13 3.44
CA PRO A 103 -3.35 -26.03 4.05
C PRO A 103 -2.76 -27.43 4.31
N VAL A 104 -3.10 -28.02 5.46
CA VAL A 104 -2.65 -29.38 5.84
C VAL A 104 -2.98 -30.45 4.78
N PRO A 105 -4.14 -30.42 4.10
CA PRO A 105 -4.41 -31.37 3.01
C PRO A 105 -3.37 -31.34 1.89
N GLU A 106 -2.87 -30.16 1.53
CA GLU A 106 -1.85 -30.01 0.48
C GLU A 106 -0.49 -30.55 0.92
N LEU A 107 -0.11 -30.28 2.18
CA LEU A 107 1.14 -30.79 2.76
C LEU A 107 1.15 -32.32 2.89
N THR A 108 -0.01 -32.91 3.23
CA THR A 108 -0.15 -34.37 3.30
C THR A 108 -0.21 -35.02 1.92
N ALA A 109 -0.78 -34.34 0.92
CA ALA A 109 -0.85 -34.83 -0.46
C ALA A 109 0.52 -34.79 -1.17
N ASN A 110 1.36 -33.80 -0.86
CA ASN A 110 2.69 -33.67 -1.44
C ASN A 110 3.78 -33.58 -0.36
N PRO A 111 4.48 -34.69 -0.05
CA PRO A 111 5.55 -34.73 0.96
C PRO A 111 6.77 -33.85 0.65
N LEU A 112 6.92 -33.34 -0.57
CA LEU A 112 8.00 -32.42 -0.94
C LEU A 112 7.64 -30.94 -0.68
N MET A 113 6.42 -30.66 -0.23
CA MET A 113 6.01 -29.30 0.12
C MET A 113 6.38 -28.98 1.57
N GLU A 114 7.10 -27.88 1.73
CA GLU A 114 7.44 -27.35 3.04
C GLU A 114 6.40 -26.32 3.51
N PRO A 115 6.01 -26.30 4.79
CA PRO A 115 5.12 -25.28 5.34
C PRO A 115 5.78 -23.90 5.33
N ASN A 116 4.96 -22.85 5.28
CA ASN A 116 5.46 -21.48 5.38
C ASN A 116 6.07 -21.22 6.77
N PRO A 117 7.13 -20.41 6.88
CA PRO A 117 7.78 -20.12 8.16
C PRO A 117 6.83 -19.45 9.16
N ARG A 118 7.14 -19.62 10.45
CA ARG A 118 6.37 -19.09 11.58
C ARG A 118 7.27 -18.38 12.56
#